data_AF-A0A2R6X054-F1
#
_entry.id   AF-A0A2R6X054-F1
#
_cell.length_a   1.000
_cell.length_b   1.000
_cell.length_c   1.000
_cell.angle_alpha   90.00
_cell.angle_beta   90.00
_cell.angle_gamma   90.00
#
_symmetry.space_group_name_H-M   'P 1'
#
loop_
_entity.id
_entity.type
_entity.pdbx_description
1 polymer ?
#
loop_
_entity_poly.entity_id
_entity_poly.type
_entity_poly.pdbx_seq_one_letter_code
_entity_poly.pdbx_strand_id
1 'polypeptide(L)'
;MGPGSADALVRVLRELTTIQRNLVNLQVELQGRQEDERVAHLTHVGEIEKKMQALAKTTATLKDVIQNKDRIIARLQQPYSLDCIPVETEYQKQFSELLIKAAGDYGALSAAMGDLQWSSNFKDPPAVWGELLRPIPAALASCTRYSEALSAMREAVTEMCKLRAGSTLAPLKVGWSSPRPDPRPEPECVTPQWTRETVISEEPSSEDLISRTRRLASQLQPPREEEWRTVTEWYGGSITRSHLTQAMYGTR
;
A
#
# COMPACT_ATOMS: atom_id res chain seq x y z
N MET A 1 -93.19 -24.30 -38.46
CA MET A 1 -91.88 -24.34 -37.77
C MET A 1 -90.95 -25.20 -38.59
N GLY A 2 -89.92 -24.62 -39.19
CA GLY A 2 -89.07 -25.29 -40.18
C GLY A 2 -87.91 -26.10 -39.57
N PRO A 3 -87.41 -27.13 -40.25
CA PRO A 3 -86.34 -28.02 -39.79
C PRO A 3 -85.00 -27.33 -39.46
N GLY A 4 -84.76 -26.10 -39.91
CA GLY A 4 -83.52 -25.35 -39.62
C GLY A 4 -83.34 -24.87 -38.17
N SER A 5 -84.41 -24.84 -37.35
CA SER A 5 -84.31 -24.39 -35.95
C SER A 5 -83.68 -25.45 -35.03
N ALA A 6 -83.87 -26.73 -35.33
CA ALA A 6 -83.33 -27.83 -34.54
C ALA A 6 -81.82 -27.99 -34.77
N ASP A 7 -81.37 -27.90 -36.02
CA ASP A 7 -79.94 -27.97 -36.36
C ASP A 7 -79.15 -26.79 -35.77
N ALA A 8 -79.75 -25.59 -35.74
CA ALA A 8 -79.15 -24.43 -35.09
C ALA A 8 -78.96 -24.64 -33.58
N LEU A 9 -79.94 -25.24 -32.90
CA LEU A 9 -79.86 -25.56 -31.47
C LEU A 9 -78.76 -26.59 -31.18
N VAL A 10 -78.69 -27.66 -31.98
CA VAL A 10 -77.64 -28.69 -31.85
C VAL A 10 -76.25 -28.08 -32.04
N ARG A 11 -76.10 -27.16 -33.00
CA ARG A 11 -74.84 -26.44 -33.21
C ARG A 11 -74.46 -25.59 -31.99
N VAL A 12 -75.39 -24.81 -31.46
CA VAL A 12 -75.16 -23.97 -30.26
C VAL A 12 -74.82 -24.83 -29.04
N LEU A 13 -75.47 -25.98 -28.84
CA LEU A 13 -75.15 -26.89 -27.74
C LEU A 13 -73.73 -27.48 -27.86
N ARG A 14 -73.30 -27.84 -29.07
CA ARG A 14 -71.93 -28.29 -29.32
C ARG A 14 -70.93 -27.17 -29.04
N GLU A 15 -71.20 -25.96 -29.52
CA GLU A 15 -70.38 -24.78 -29.25
C GLU A 15 -70.30 -24.50 -27.73
N LEU A 16 -71.41 -24.50 -27.02
CA LEU A 16 -71.45 -24.33 -25.57
C LEU A 16 -70.63 -25.41 -24.86
N THR A 17 -70.74 -26.68 -25.28
CA THR A 17 -69.96 -27.77 -24.70
C THR A 17 -68.46 -27.58 -24.97
N THR A 18 -68.07 -27.08 -26.15
CA THR A 18 -66.67 -26.77 -26.45
C THR A 18 -66.15 -25.61 -25.60
N ILE A 19 -66.94 -24.56 -25.42
CA ILE A 19 -66.59 -23.42 -24.57
C ILE A 19 -66.48 -23.85 -23.10
N GLN A 20 -67.38 -24.69 -22.60
CA GLN A 20 -67.32 -25.22 -21.24
C GLN A 20 -66.04 -26.04 -21.02
N ARG A 21 -65.65 -26.89 -21.97
CA ARG A 21 -64.36 -27.63 -21.89
C ARG A 21 -63.16 -26.68 -21.88
N ASN A 22 -63.17 -25.68 -22.75
CA ASN A 22 -62.09 -24.69 -22.83
C ASN A 22 -61.98 -23.88 -21.53
N LEU A 23 -63.11 -23.51 -20.92
CA LEU A 23 -63.15 -22.80 -19.65
C LEU A 23 -62.55 -23.64 -18.51
N VAL A 24 -62.90 -24.92 -18.42
CA VAL A 24 -62.32 -25.83 -17.42
C VAL A 24 -60.81 -25.99 -17.64
N ASN A 25 -60.37 -26.15 -18.88
CA ASN A 25 -58.93 -26.27 -19.20
C ASN A 25 -58.16 -25.01 -18.78
N LEU A 26 -58.68 -23.82 -19.11
CA LEU A 26 -58.06 -22.55 -18.72
C LEU A 26 -58.05 -22.38 -17.20
N GLN A 27 -59.09 -22.84 -16.50
CA GLN A 27 -59.14 -22.77 -15.05
C GLN A 27 -58.07 -23.65 -14.40
N VAL A 28 -57.85 -24.86 -14.93
CA VAL A 28 -56.77 -25.74 -14.46
C VAL A 28 -55.40 -25.14 -14.75
N GLU A 29 -55.19 -24.55 -15.92
CA GLU A 29 -53.91 -23.91 -16.26
C GLU A 29 -53.63 -22.69 -15.36
N LEU A 30 -54.61 -21.82 -15.15
CA LEU A 30 -54.48 -20.66 -14.27
C LEU A 30 -54.17 -21.09 -12.83
N GLN A 31 -54.88 -22.11 -12.33
CA GLN A 31 -54.60 -22.65 -11.01
C GLN A 31 -53.18 -23.24 -10.91
N GLY A 32 -52.72 -23.96 -11.94
CA GLY A 32 -51.34 -24.46 -11.99
C GLY A 32 -50.31 -23.33 -11.94
N ARG A 33 -50.52 -22.25 -12.71
CA ARG A 33 -49.62 -21.07 -12.68
C ARG A 33 -49.62 -20.37 -11.33
N GLN A 34 -50.78 -20.29 -10.68
CA GLN A 34 -50.90 -19.69 -9.35
C GLN A 34 -50.18 -20.53 -8.29
N GLU A 35 -50.27 -21.86 -8.38
CA GLU A 35 -49.55 -22.78 -7.50
C GLU A 35 -48.03 -22.70 -7.73
N ASP A 36 -47.58 -22.65 -8.99
CA ASP A 36 -46.17 -22.47 -9.36
C ASP A 36 -45.60 -21.15 -8.81
N GLU A 37 -46.34 -20.05 -8.93
CA GLU A 37 -45.94 -18.75 -8.37
C GLU A 37 -45.79 -18.83 -6.85
N ARG A 38 -46.73 -19.50 -6.15
CA ARG A 38 -46.67 -19.67 -4.69
C ARG A 38 -45.43 -20.43 -4.24
N VAL A 39 -44.96 -21.42 -5.01
CA VAL A 39 -43.76 -22.22 -4.66
C VAL A 39 -42.47 -21.73 -5.31
N ALA A 40 -42.51 -20.72 -6.20
CA ALA A 40 -41.36 -20.23 -6.95
C ALA A 40 -40.16 -19.84 -6.07
N HIS A 41 -40.38 -19.23 -4.91
CA HIS A 41 -39.33 -18.86 -3.95
C HIS A 41 -38.56 -20.06 -3.34
N LEU A 42 -39.05 -21.29 -3.52
CA LEU A 42 -38.43 -22.53 -3.08
C LEU A 42 -37.96 -23.40 -4.24
N THR A 43 -38.60 -23.29 -5.40
CA THR A 43 -38.33 -24.16 -6.56
C THR A 43 -37.45 -23.49 -7.62
N HIS A 44 -37.43 -22.16 -7.69
CA HIS A 44 -36.66 -21.45 -8.68
C HIS A 44 -35.16 -21.57 -8.39
N VAL A 45 -34.38 -21.95 -9.40
CA VAL A 45 -32.94 -22.22 -9.27
C VAL A 45 -32.20 -21.01 -8.69
N GLY A 46 -32.53 -19.79 -9.13
CA GLY A 46 -31.89 -18.57 -8.59
C GLY A 46 -32.15 -18.29 -7.10
N GLU A 47 -33.32 -18.68 -6.58
CA GLU A 47 -33.63 -18.57 -5.15
C GLU A 47 -32.85 -19.60 -4.33
N ILE A 48 -32.73 -20.83 -4.85
CA ILE A 48 -31.92 -21.90 -4.24
C ILE A 48 -30.44 -21.52 -4.26
N GLU A 49 -29.92 -20.99 -5.37
CA GLU A 49 -28.54 -20.51 -5.48
C GLU A 49 -28.25 -19.38 -4.49
N LYS A 50 -29.15 -18.39 -4.36
CA LYS A 50 -29.02 -17.31 -3.39
C LYS A 50 -28.95 -17.85 -1.96
N LYS A 51 -29.82 -18.79 -1.60
CA LYS A 51 -29.83 -19.44 -0.29
C LYS A 51 -28.56 -20.26 -0.06
N MET A 52 -28.08 -20.97 -1.07
CA MET A 52 -26.81 -21.71 -1.03
C MET A 52 -25.62 -20.77 -0.81
N GLN A 53 -25.56 -19.63 -1.51
CA GLN A 53 -24.50 -18.64 -1.34
C GLN A 53 -24.52 -18.03 0.07
N ALA A 54 -25.71 -17.68 0.58
CA ALA A 54 -25.87 -17.18 1.94
C ALA A 54 -25.37 -18.21 2.97
N LEU A 55 -25.81 -19.46 2.83
CA LEU A 55 -25.38 -20.55 3.71
C LEU A 55 -23.86 -20.79 3.62
N ALA A 56 -23.29 -20.76 2.42
CA ALA A 56 -21.85 -20.90 2.22
C ALA A 56 -21.06 -19.76 2.88
N LYS A 57 -21.53 -18.52 2.76
CA LYS A 57 -20.93 -17.36 3.43
C LYS A 57 -20.96 -17.52 4.95
N THR A 58 -22.11 -17.85 5.52
CA THR A 58 -22.24 -18.06 6.97
C THR A 58 -21.39 -19.23 7.46
N THR A 59 -21.31 -20.31 6.68
CA THR A 59 -20.45 -21.47 6.98
C THR A 59 -18.97 -21.10 6.95
N ALA A 60 -18.54 -20.30 5.97
CA ALA A 60 -17.16 -19.82 5.88
C ALA A 60 -16.79 -18.94 7.08
N THR A 61 -17.64 -17.99 7.46
CA THR A 61 -17.44 -17.16 8.64
C THR A 61 -17.36 -18.00 9.92
N LEU A 62 -18.28 -18.96 10.10
CA LEU A 62 -18.26 -19.82 11.29
C LEU A 62 -17.00 -20.69 11.34
N LYS A 63 -16.57 -21.22 10.19
CA LYS A 63 -15.33 -21.99 10.08
C LYS A 63 -14.11 -21.14 10.47
N ASP A 64 -14.05 -19.89 10.02
CA ASP A 64 -12.97 -18.97 10.37
C ASP A 64 -12.93 -18.69 11.88
N VAL A 65 -14.08 -18.45 12.50
CA VAL A 65 -14.17 -18.28 13.97
C VAL A 65 -13.69 -19.53 14.71
N ILE A 66 -14.08 -20.72 14.26
CA ILE A 66 -13.66 -21.98 14.89
C ILE A 66 -12.15 -22.21 14.74
N GLN A 67 -11.60 -21.95 13.55
CA GLN A 67 -10.16 -22.09 13.28
C GLN A 67 -9.33 -21.09 14.08
N ASN A 68 -9.86 -19.90 14.34
CA ASN A 68 -9.19 -18.86 15.13
C ASN A 68 -9.52 -18.88 16.63
N LYS A 69 -10.26 -19.87 17.13
CA LYS A 69 -10.81 -19.83 18.50
C LYS A 69 -9.75 -19.60 19.58
N ASP A 70 -8.60 -20.26 19.50
CA ASP A 70 -7.58 -20.19 20.56
C ASP A 70 -6.88 -18.83 20.57
N ARG A 71 -6.71 -18.23 19.37
CA ARG A 71 -6.22 -16.86 19.21
C ARG A 71 -7.22 -15.84 19.76
N ILE A 72 -8.51 -16.03 19.50
CA ILE A 72 -9.59 -15.18 20.03
C ILE A 72 -9.63 -15.30 21.56
N ILE A 73 -9.60 -16.52 22.10
CA ILE A 73 -9.55 -16.79 23.54
C ILE A 73 -8.34 -16.11 24.17
N ALA A 74 -7.15 -16.28 23.61
CA ALA A 74 -5.93 -15.65 24.12
C ALA A 74 -6.06 -14.11 24.17
N ARG A 75 -6.59 -13.49 23.10
CA ARG A 75 -6.82 -12.04 23.05
C ARG A 75 -7.87 -11.55 24.05
N LEU A 76 -8.91 -12.34 24.30
CA LEU A 76 -9.96 -11.99 25.26
C LEU A 76 -9.50 -12.20 26.71
N GLN A 77 -8.70 -13.23 26.98
CA GLN A 77 -8.16 -13.52 28.32
C GLN A 77 -6.98 -12.61 28.69
N GLN A 78 -6.21 -12.15 27.69
CA GLN A 78 -5.11 -11.21 27.90
C GLN A 78 -5.25 -10.00 26.96
N PRO A 79 -6.17 -9.06 27.25
CA PRO A 79 -6.35 -7.87 26.42
C PRO A 79 -5.11 -6.96 26.37
N TYR A 80 -4.21 -7.10 27.35
CA TYR A 80 -3.09 -6.19 27.63
C TYR A 80 -1.71 -6.88 27.58
N SER A 81 -1.56 -8.04 26.94
CA SER A 81 -0.25 -8.71 26.84
C SER A 81 0.66 -8.17 25.74
N LEU A 82 0.19 -7.21 24.94
CA LEU A 82 0.99 -6.42 23.99
C LEU A 82 1.24 -5.02 24.57
N ASP A 83 2.32 -4.36 24.14
CA ASP A 83 2.57 -2.93 24.39
C ASP A 83 1.44 -2.09 23.78
N CYS A 84 0.35 -1.94 24.55
CA CYS A 84 -0.82 -1.18 24.14
C CYS A 84 -0.75 0.22 24.75
N ILE A 85 -0.98 1.22 23.91
CA ILE A 85 -1.20 2.59 24.36
C ILE A 85 -2.69 2.70 24.71
N PRO A 86 -3.07 2.94 25.97
CA PRO A 86 -4.47 3.13 26.32
C PRO A 86 -4.98 4.42 25.67
N VAL A 87 -6.07 4.31 24.90
CA VAL A 87 -6.70 5.43 24.22
C VAL A 87 -8.18 5.42 24.55
N GLU A 88 -8.67 6.54 25.05
CA GLU A 88 -10.09 6.75 25.35
C GLU A 88 -10.95 6.52 24.10
N THR A 89 -12.13 5.93 24.29
CA THR A 89 -13.00 5.50 23.18
C THR A 89 -13.36 6.62 22.22
N GLU A 90 -13.45 7.86 22.71
CA GLU A 90 -13.75 9.05 21.92
C GLU A 90 -12.61 9.47 20.96
N TYR A 91 -11.38 9.04 21.24
CA TYR A 91 -10.18 9.39 20.46
C TYR A 91 -9.63 8.22 19.62
N GLN A 92 -10.20 7.02 19.73
CA GLN A 92 -9.68 5.83 19.04
C GLN A 92 -9.64 6.01 17.52
N LYS A 93 -10.63 6.67 16.94
CA LYS A 93 -10.67 6.92 15.49
C LYS A 93 -9.51 7.84 15.06
N GLN A 94 -9.38 9.00 15.70
CA GLN A 94 -8.35 9.98 15.38
C GLN A 94 -6.94 9.40 15.63
N PHE A 95 -6.80 8.58 16.67
CA PHE A 95 -5.54 7.89 16.97
C PHE A 95 -5.20 6.84 15.89
N SER A 96 -6.17 6.06 15.43
CA SER A 96 -5.94 5.09 14.34
C SER A 96 -5.58 5.78 13.02
N GLU A 97 -6.22 6.91 12.70
CA GLU A 97 -5.91 7.71 11.52
C GLU A 97 -4.49 8.30 11.61
N LEU A 98 -4.10 8.78 12.80
CA LEU A 98 -2.74 9.25 13.07
C LEU A 98 -1.71 8.15 12.87
N LEU A 99 -1.97 6.94 13.39
CA LEU A 99 -1.07 5.80 13.22
C LEU A 99 -0.92 5.41 11.75
N ILE A 100 -2.00 5.39 10.98
CA ILE A 100 -1.96 5.07 9.54
C ILE A 100 -1.16 6.13 8.80
N LYS A 101 -1.36 7.41 9.11
CA LYS A 101 -0.61 8.52 8.50
C LYS A 101 0.88 8.46 8.86
N ALA A 102 1.19 8.22 10.13
CA ALA A 102 2.55 8.07 10.61
C ALA A 102 3.26 6.84 10.02
N ALA A 103 2.54 5.75 9.80
CA ALA A 103 3.05 4.57 9.13
C ALA A 103 3.29 4.81 7.62
N GLY A 104 2.40 5.58 6.98
CA GLY A 104 2.56 6.00 5.58
C GLY A 104 3.82 6.84 5.37
N ASP A 105 4.14 7.71 6.34
CA ASP A 105 5.31 8.59 6.31
C ASP A 105 6.45 8.09 7.23
N TYR A 106 6.57 6.77 7.42
CA TYR A 106 7.56 6.20 8.35
C TYR A 106 9.00 6.67 8.08
N GLY A 107 9.36 6.88 6.81
CA GLY A 107 10.67 7.43 6.44
C GLY A 107 10.88 8.86 6.96
N ALA A 108 9.88 9.73 6.85
CA ALA A 108 9.94 11.10 7.37
C ALA A 108 9.91 11.11 8.90
N LEU A 109 9.13 10.22 9.52
CA LEU A 109 9.10 10.06 10.98
C LEU A 109 10.45 9.58 11.53
N SER A 110 11.08 8.61 10.86
CA SER A 110 12.41 8.10 11.25
C SER A 110 13.49 9.17 11.07
N ALA A 111 13.43 9.97 10.00
CA ALA A 111 14.33 11.09 9.80
C ALA A 111 14.16 12.15 10.91
N ALA A 112 12.92 12.55 11.21
CA ALA A 112 12.63 13.51 12.28
C ALA A 112 13.04 12.99 13.67
N MET A 113 12.89 11.69 13.94
CA MET A 113 13.39 11.07 15.17
C MET A 113 14.93 11.10 15.24
N GLY A 114 15.60 10.86 14.10
CA GLY A 114 17.05 11.01 13.97
C GLY A 114 17.51 12.44 14.20
N ASP A 115 16.81 13.42 13.63
CA ASP A 115 17.07 14.85 13.83
C ASP A 115 16.89 15.26 15.30
N LEU A 116 15.82 14.78 15.95
CA LEU A 116 15.60 15.01 17.37
C LEU A 116 16.69 14.39 18.23
N GLN A 117 17.10 13.15 17.93
CA GLN A 117 18.18 12.47 18.65
C GLN A 117 19.52 13.20 18.44
N TRP A 118 19.82 13.62 17.21
CA TRP A 118 20.98 14.47 16.90
C TRP A 118 20.94 15.77 17.70
N SER A 119 19.81 16.46 17.70
CA SER A 119 19.62 17.74 18.40
C SER A 119 19.71 17.59 19.94
N SER A 120 19.27 16.46 20.48
CA SER A 120 19.32 16.15 21.91
C SER A 120 20.74 15.92 22.44
N ASN A 121 21.69 15.59 21.56
CA ASN A 121 23.08 15.42 21.94
C ASN A 121 23.81 16.77 22.15
N PHE A 122 23.22 17.89 21.71
CA PHE A 122 23.77 19.21 21.95
C PHE A 122 23.40 19.69 23.34
N LYS A 123 24.43 20.00 24.12
CA LYS A 123 24.27 20.56 25.48
C LYS A 123 23.90 22.05 25.46
N ASP A 124 24.15 22.72 24.33
CA ASP A 124 23.94 24.15 24.16
C ASP A 124 22.54 24.45 23.63
N PRO A 125 21.90 25.56 24.09
CA PRO A 125 20.55 25.90 23.71
C PRO A 125 20.41 26.19 22.20
N PRO A 126 19.24 25.93 21.58
CA PRO A 126 19.03 26.13 20.15
C PRO A 126 19.35 27.52 19.60
N ALA A 127 19.36 28.54 20.48
CA ALA A 127 19.69 29.92 20.14
C ALA A 127 21.11 30.11 19.56
N VAL A 128 22.08 29.26 19.93
CA VAL A 128 23.47 29.35 19.44
C VAL A 128 23.76 28.46 18.22
N TRP A 129 22.82 27.60 17.81
CA TRP A 129 23.05 26.68 16.70
C TRP A 129 23.24 27.39 15.36
N GLY A 130 22.56 28.53 15.17
CA GLY A 130 22.74 29.35 13.96
C GLY A 130 24.18 29.81 13.76
N GLU A 131 24.83 30.26 14.84
CA GLU A 131 26.23 30.68 14.80
C GLU A 131 27.20 29.50 14.64
N LEU A 132 26.88 28.35 15.25
CA LEU A 132 27.67 27.12 15.13
C LEU A 132 27.64 26.55 13.71
N LEU A 133 26.47 26.59 13.05
CA LEU A 133 26.26 26.02 11.71
C LEU A 133 26.66 26.98 10.58
N ARG A 134 26.75 28.28 10.85
CA ARG A 134 27.12 29.33 9.87
C ARG A 134 28.37 29.02 9.03
N PRO A 135 29.44 28.38 9.55
CA PRO A 135 30.62 28.05 8.75
C PRO A 135 30.38 26.96 7.68
N ILE A 136 29.40 26.07 7.87
CA ILE A 136 29.21 24.89 7.01
C ILE A 136 28.80 25.28 5.58
N PRO A 137 27.79 26.13 5.34
CA PRO A 137 27.44 26.58 3.99
C PRO A 137 28.60 27.32 3.30
N ALA A 138 29.37 28.10 4.05
CA ALA A 138 30.54 28.80 3.51
C ALA A 138 31.64 27.81 3.08
N ALA A 139 31.90 26.78 3.89
CA ALA A 139 32.84 25.71 3.54
C ALA A 139 32.37 24.91 2.33
N LEU A 140 31.09 24.51 2.27
CA LEU A 140 30.50 23.83 1.11
C LEU A 140 30.62 24.66 -0.17
N ALA A 141 30.26 25.95 -0.12
CA ALA A 141 30.40 26.86 -1.25
C ALA A 141 31.86 26.96 -1.70
N SER A 142 32.82 26.94 -0.77
CA SER A 142 34.24 26.92 -1.10
C SER A 142 34.65 25.62 -1.80
N CYS A 143 34.21 24.46 -1.30
CA CYS A 143 34.47 23.16 -1.91
C CYS A 143 33.89 23.08 -3.34
N THR A 144 32.68 23.58 -3.56
CA THR A 144 32.06 23.65 -4.88
C THR A 144 32.86 24.55 -5.83
N ARG A 145 33.29 25.73 -5.37
CA ARG A 145 34.14 26.62 -6.18
C ARG A 145 35.49 25.99 -6.51
N TYR A 146 36.08 25.26 -5.57
CA TYR A 146 37.32 24.51 -5.83
C TYR A 146 37.12 23.39 -6.85
N SER A 147 36.03 22.63 -6.78
CA SER A 147 35.75 21.56 -7.75
C SER A 147 35.44 22.10 -9.15
N GLU A 148 34.73 23.22 -9.24
CA GLU A 148 34.50 23.96 -10.49
C GLU A 148 35.82 24.47 -11.08
N ALA A 149 36.69 25.08 -10.27
CA ALA A 149 37.99 25.56 -10.72
C ALA A 149 38.89 24.42 -11.23
N LEU A 150 38.91 23.28 -10.53
CA LEU A 150 39.64 22.09 -10.98
C LEU A 150 39.07 21.53 -12.30
N SER A 151 37.76 21.55 -12.45
CA SER A 151 37.08 21.10 -13.68
C SER A 151 37.41 22.03 -14.85
N ALA A 152 37.35 23.34 -14.66
CA ALA A 152 37.72 24.34 -15.67
C ALA A 152 39.20 24.26 -16.06
N MET A 153 40.09 24.03 -15.10
CA MET A 153 41.52 23.85 -15.37
C MET A 153 41.78 22.58 -16.20
N ARG A 154 41.09 21.48 -15.89
CA ARG A 154 41.13 20.26 -16.70
C ARG A 154 40.64 20.53 -18.13
N GLU A 155 39.53 21.23 -18.31
CA GLU A 155 38.99 21.58 -19.62
C GLU A 155 39.95 22.44 -20.44
N ALA A 156 40.55 23.47 -19.83
CA ALA A 156 41.55 24.32 -20.50
C ALA A 156 42.77 23.54 -20.98
N VAL A 157 43.27 22.59 -20.18
CA VAL A 157 44.38 21.70 -20.58
C VAL A 157 43.96 20.82 -21.76
N THR A 158 42.74 20.26 -21.75
CA THR A 158 42.26 19.46 -22.88
C THR A 158 42.14 20.26 -24.18
N GLU A 159 41.69 21.51 -24.12
CA GLU A 159 41.64 22.40 -25.28
C GLU A 159 43.04 22.76 -25.81
N MET A 160 44.00 23.06 -24.93
CA MET A 160 45.40 23.27 -25.34
C MET A 160 46.00 22.05 -26.04
N CYS A 161 45.73 20.84 -25.55
CA CYS A 161 46.19 19.61 -26.18
C CYS A 161 45.57 19.43 -27.59
N LYS A 162 44.28 19.74 -27.77
CA LYS A 162 43.62 19.71 -29.09
C LYS A 162 44.24 20.71 -30.07
N LEU A 163 44.51 21.94 -29.62
CA LEU A 163 45.16 22.97 -30.45
C LEU A 163 46.60 22.58 -30.84
N ARG A 164 47.36 21.96 -29.93
CA ARG A 164 48.70 21.44 -30.22
C ARG A 164 48.68 20.27 -31.21
N ALA A 165 47.67 19.41 -31.15
CA ALA A 165 47.51 18.32 -32.11
C ALA A 165 47.05 18.82 -33.51
N GLY A 166 46.28 19.91 -33.57
CA GLY A 166 45.86 20.56 -34.83
C GLY A 166 46.94 21.45 -35.48
N SER A 167 47.88 21.98 -34.68
CA SER A 167 49.00 22.80 -35.16
C SER A 167 50.22 21.95 -35.51
N THR A 168 50.07 21.10 -36.54
CA THR A 168 51.20 20.40 -37.16
C THR A 168 51.53 21.06 -38.49
N LEU A 169 52.15 22.25 -38.46
CA LEU A 169 52.98 22.74 -39.56
C LEU A 169 54.24 23.44 -38.99
N ALA A 170 55.38 22.87 -39.38
CA ALA A 170 56.77 23.34 -39.29
C ALA A 170 57.50 23.27 -37.92
N PRO A 171 58.54 22.42 -37.78
CA PRO A 171 59.42 22.41 -36.61
C PRO A 171 60.45 23.54 -36.71
N LEU A 172 60.33 24.56 -35.85
CA LEU A 172 61.43 25.50 -35.61
C LEU A 172 62.44 24.83 -34.68
N LYS A 173 63.56 24.39 -35.26
CA LYS A 173 64.79 24.08 -34.54
C LYS A 173 65.26 25.35 -33.81
N VAL A 174 65.08 25.40 -32.50
CA VAL A 174 65.86 26.30 -31.64
C VAL A 174 66.89 25.42 -30.93
N GLY A 175 68.12 25.52 -31.42
CA GLY A 175 69.28 24.87 -30.82
C GLY A 175 69.75 25.64 -29.60
N TRP A 176 69.83 24.96 -28.47
CA TRP A 176 70.76 25.30 -27.39
C TRP A 176 71.70 24.11 -27.20
N SER A 177 72.92 24.31 -27.67
CA SER A 177 74.06 23.43 -27.41
C SER A 177 74.85 23.99 -26.24
N SER A 178 74.96 23.24 -25.15
CA SER A 178 76.11 23.31 -24.22
C SER A 178 76.12 22.14 -23.22
N PRO A 179 77.29 21.76 -22.69
CA PRO A 179 77.74 20.37 -22.65
C PRO A 179 77.57 19.70 -21.28
N ARG A 180 77.34 18.38 -21.26
CA ARG A 180 77.46 17.54 -20.07
C ARG A 180 78.92 17.41 -19.61
N PRO A 181 79.14 17.26 -18.29
CA PRO A 181 79.45 15.92 -17.76
C PRO A 181 78.48 15.46 -16.64
N ASP A 182 78.34 14.14 -16.53
CA ASP A 182 77.44 13.32 -15.69
C ASP A 182 77.44 13.64 -14.17
N PRO A 183 76.37 13.34 -13.38
CA PRO A 183 75.97 11.95 -13.05
C PRO A 183 74.44 11.67 -12.90
N ARG A 184 74.05 10.39 -13.03
CA ARG A 184 72.73 9.76 -12.75
C ARG A 184 72.11 10.10 -11.36
N PRO A 185 70.85 9.71 -11.04
CA PRO A 185 69.66 9.36 -11.83
C PRO A 185 68.45 10.30 -11.55
N GLU A 186 67.45 10.33 -12.44
CA GLU A 186 66.28 11.22 -12.38
C GLU A 186 65.30 10.91 -11.23
N PRO A 187 64.63 11.92 -10.62
CA PRO A 187 63.43 11.68 -9.85
C PRO A 187 62.25 11.57 -10.84
N GLU A 188 61.75 10.34 -11.02
CA GLU A 188 60.48 10.11 -11.68
C GLU A 188 59.39 10.94 -10.99
N CYS A 189 58.78 11.86 -11.72
CA CYS A 189 57.57 12.55 -11.30
C CYS A 189 56.42 11.52 -11.32
N VAL A 190 56.33 10.73 -10.25
CA VAL A 190 55.23 9.80 -10.03
C VAL A 190 53.99 10.60 -9.70
N THR A 191 53.06 10.68 -10.65
CA THR A 191 51.68 11.10 -10.35
C THR A 191 51.08 10.04 -9.43
N PRO A 192 50.58 10.37 -8.23
CA PRO A 192 49.98 9.36 -7.37
C PRO A 192 48.72 8.82 -8.04
N GLN A 193 48.78 7.56 -8.46
CA GLN A 193 47.59 6.79 -8.79
C GLN A 193 46.82 6.61 -7.48
N TRP A 194 45.67 7.26 -7.37
CA TRP A 194 44.73 6.97 -6.29
C TRP A 194 44.27 5.52 -6.47
N THR A 195 44.94 4.60 -5.78
CA THR A 195 44.56 3.21 -5.67
C THR A 195 43.20 3.13 -4.99
N ARG A 196 42.28 2.47 -5.69
CA ARG A 196 40.87 2.21 -5.39
C ARG A 196 40.63 1.32 -4.15
N GLU A 197 41.63 1.04 -3.32
CA GLU A 197 41.51 0.04 -2.26
C GLU A 197 42.29 0.48 -1.04
N THR A 198 41.58 1.05 -0.06
CA THR A 198 41.62 0.70 1.38
C THR A 198 40.85 1.77 2.15
N VAL A 199 39.56 1.54 2.38
CA VAL A 199 38.83 1.58 3.67
C VAL A 199 37.39 1.23 3.28
N ILE A 200 37.12 -0.06 3.07
CA ILE A 200 35.76 -0.57 3.19
C ILE A 200 35.57 -0.78 4.69
N SER A 201 35.18 0.29 5.40
CA SER A 201 34.28 0.08 6.51
C SER A 201 32.98 -0.39 5.88
N GLU A 202 32.55 -1.60 6.22
CA GLU A 202 31.25 -2.14 5.82
C GLU A 202 30.13 -1.28 6.42
N GLU A 203 29.85 -0.15 5.80
CA GLU A 203 28.56 0.52 5.88
C GLU A 203 27.59 -0.32 5.02
N PRO A 204 26.50 -0.85 5.60
CA PRO A 204 25.53 -1.60 4.83
C PRO A 204 24.98 -0.68 3.73
N SER A 205 25.25 -1.06 2.48
CA SER A 205 24.79 -0.33 1.30
C SER A 205 23.28 -0.06 1.41
N SER A 206 22.88 1.18 1.13
CA SER A 206 21.48 1.62 1.10
C SER A 206 20.58 0.67 0.29
N GLU A 207 21.14 0.01 -0.72
CA GLU A 207 20.47 -0.97 -1.57
C GLU A 207 20.13 -2.29 -0.86
N ASP A 208 20.96 -2.73 0.10
CA ASP A 208 20.71 -3.91 0.94
C ASP A 208 19.61 -3.65 1.98
N LEU A 209 19.55 -2.43 2.52
CA LEU A 209 18.48 -2.02 3.43
C LEU A 209 17.13 -1.94 2.70
N ILE A 210 17.10 -1.37 1.50
CA ILE A 210 15.90 -1.33 0.64
C ILE A 210 15.44 -2.76 0.29
N SER A 211 16.38 -3.67 0.01
CA SER A 211 16.09 -5.07 -0.30
C SER A 211 15.51 -5.83 0.90
N ARG A 212 16.00 -5.57 2.12
CA ARG A 212 15.45 -6.16 3.36
C ARG A 212 14.07 -5.58 3.70
N THR A 213 13.89 -4.26 3.57
CA THR A 213 12.60 -3.59 3.81
C THR A 213 11.53 -4.05 2.83
N ARG A 214 11.89 -4.28 1.55
CA ARG A 214 10.97 -4.83 0.54
C ARG A 214 10.54 -6.27 0.85
N ARG A 215 11.42 -7.10 1.42
CA ARG A 215 11.09 -8.48 1.85
C ARG A 215 10.18 -8.52 3.08
N LEU A 216 10.33 -7.58 4.01
CA LEU A 216 9.44 -7.43 5.17
C LEU A 216 8.06 -6.89 4.77
N ALA A 217 8.00 -5.91 3.86
CA ALA A 217 6.75 -5.39 3.31
C ALA A 217 5.95 -6.43 2.51
N SER A 218 6.62 -7.41 1.89
CA SER A 218 5.96 -8.50 1.15
C SER A 218 5.36 -9.57 2.07
N GLN A 219 5.77 -9.64 3.34
CA GLN A 219 5.22 -10.57 4.33
C GLN A 219 4.06 -9.97 5.15
N LEU A 220 3.93 -8.63 5.15
CA LEU A 220 2.85 -7.89 5.79
C LEU A 220 1.90 -7.33 4.73
N GLN A 221 1.15 -8.21 4.07
CA GLN A 221 0.11 -7.79 3.14
C GLN A 221 -1.09 -7.27 3.96
N PRO A 222 -1.46 -5.98 3.88
CA PRO A 222 -2.67 -5.51 4.53
C PRO A 222 -3.91 -6.13 3.86
N PRO A 223 -4.96 -6.47 4.62
CA PRO A 223 -6.22 -6.95 4.04
C PRO A 223 -6.83 -5.88 3.13
N ARG A 224 -7.47 -6.32 2.04
CA ARG A 224 -8.08 -5.45 1.02
C ARG A 224 -9.07 -4.48 1.67
N GLU A 225 -9.09 -3.23 1.20
CA GLU A 225 -9.94 -2.12 1.68
C GLU A 225 -11.46 -2.44 1.75
N GLU A 226 -11.92 -3.51 1.08
CA GLU A 226 -13.31 -3.96 1.11
C GLU A 226 -13.72 -4.62 2.46
N GLU A 227 -12.78 -5.13 3.26
CA GLU A 227 -13.11 -5.75 4.57
C GLU A 227 -13.44 -4.71 5.64
N TRP A 228 -12.77 -3.56 5.65
CA TRP A 228 -12.97 -2.54 6.70
C TRP A 228 -14.29 -1.78 6.58
N ARG A 229 -14.87 -1.67 5.38
CA ARG A 229 -16.19 -1.03 5.19
C ARG A 229 -17.29 -1.82 5.89
N THR A 230 -17.16 -3.14 5.98
CA THR A 230 -18.17 -3.97 6.66
C THR A 230 -18.13 -3.81 8.17
N VAL A 231 -16.99 -3.47 8.79
CA VAL A 231 -16.89 -3.34 10.24
C VAL A 231 -17.55 -2.04 10.73
N THR A 232 -17.48 -0.96 9.96
CA THR A 232 -18.08 0.33 10.34
C THR A 232 -19.61 0.34 10.26
N GLU A 233 -20.24 -0.53 9.45
CA GLU A 233 -21.70 -0.64 9.38
C GLU A 233 -22.33 -1.33 10.60
N TRP A 234 -21.58 -2.20 11.30
CA TRP A 234 -22.10 -2.89 12.50
C TRP A 234 -22.11 -2.02 13.76
N TYR A 235 -21.30 -0.97 13.82
CA TYR A 235 -21.26 -0.03 14.95
C TYR A 235 -22.19 1.19 14.78
N GLY A 236 -23.13 1.13 13.83
CA GLY A 236 -24.20 2.13 13.65
C GLY A 236 -25.47 1.87 14.48
N GLY A 237 -25.46 0.88 15.37
CA GLY A 237 -26.60 0.55 16.24
C GLY A 237 -26.40 1.09 17.65
N SER A 238 -27.14 2.14 18.02
CA SER A 238 -27.20 2.72 19.36
C SER A 238 -27.52 1.68 20.44
N ILE A 239 -26.49 1.08 21.04
CA ILE A 239 -26.63 0.34 22.30
C ILE A 239 -26.73 1.39 23.41
N THR A 240 -27.94 1.64 23.86
CA THR A 240 -28.20 2.51 25.01
C THR A 240 -27.52 1.92 26.26
N ARG A 241 -26.89 2.82 27.01
CA ARG A 241 -26.04 2.62 28.20
C ARG A 241 -26.66 1.78 29.33
N SER A 242 -27.93 1.41 29.23
CA SER A 242 -28.68 0.63 30.24
C SER A 242 -28.46 -0.88 30.17
N HIS A 243 -27.98 -1.43 29.04
CA HIS A 243 -27.82 -2.90 28.90
C HIS A 243 -26.49 -3.43 29.45
N LEU A 244 -25.46 -2.58 29.58
CA LEU A 244 -24.14 -3.00 30.07
C LEU A 244 -23.99 -2.97 31.60
N THR A 245 -24.82 -2.20 32.30
CA THR A 245 -24.81 -2.17 33.78
C THR A 245 -25.46 -3.39 34.41
N GLN A 246 -26.28 -4.15 33.68
CA GLN A 246 -26.95 -5.34 34.21
C GLN A 246 -26.08 -6.63 34.14
N ALA A 247 -25.01 -6.63 33.34
CA ALA A 247 -24.09 -7.77 33.25
C ALA A 247 -22.91 -7.71 34.24
N MET A 248 -22.62 -6.52 34.79
CA MET A 248 -21.46 -6.31 35.68
C MET A 248 -21.80 -6.38 37.18
N TYR A 249 -23.08 -6.30 37.57
CA TYR A 249 -23.51 -6.48 38.95
C TYR A 249 -24.47 -7.67 39.04
N GLY A 250 -23.88 -8.86 39.14
CA GLY A 250 -24.58 -10.01 39.68
C GLY A 250 -24.92 -9.74 41.15
N THR A 251 -26.21 -9.73 41.47
CA THR A 251 -26.68 -9.82 42.86
C THR A 251 -27.40 -11.13 43.08
N ARG A 252 -26.81 -11.88 44.00
CA ARG A 252 -27.39 -12.84 44.95
C ARG A 252 -28.88 -12.70 45.19
#